data_AF-A0A817TQ80-F1
#
_entry.id   AF-A0A817TQ80-F1
#
_cell.length_a   1.000
_cell.length_b   1.000
_cell.length_c   1.000
_cell.angle_alpha   90.00
_cell.angle_beta   90.00
_cell.angle_gamma   90.00
#
_symmetry.space_group_name_H-M   'P 1'
#
loop_
_entity.id
_entity.type
_entity.pdbx_description
1 polymer ?
#
loop_
_entity_poly.entity_id
_entity_poly.type
_entity_poly.pdbx_seq_one_letter_code
_entity_poly.pdbx_strand_id
1 'polypeptide(L)'
;MDADHELKMDLSRREIRVLLLHEFRLGHKATEAANNICSTMGEDILSIRTAQHWFNRFKSGNLELDDLPRPGKPLEVDVDLLKQLIEQDPRLTSRCLAEQLGRSHTAVEKHLNELGKKWRYGVWIPHELSPHQLQHRADACMDLMTSHRNYQWLRNLITGDEKWVLYINYTHRRQWLSSGQTGVATSKADLHPEKAMLSVW
;
A
#
# COMPACT_ATOMS: atom_id res chain seq x y z
N MET A 1 4.20 52.29 33.00
CA MET A 1 5.20 51.63 32.14
C MET A 1 4.57 50.34 31.70
N ASP A 2 4.11 50.40 30.46
CA ASP A 2 3.30 49.42 29.76
C ASP A 2 3.95 48.04 29.73
N ALA A 3 3.11 47.02 29.91
CA ALA A 3 3.39 45.68 29.47
C ALA A 3 2.19 45.25 28.62
N ASP A 4 2.09 45.81 27.42
CA ASP A 4 1.26 45.24 26.35
C ASP A 4 1.86 43.88 26.00
N HIS A 5 1.28 42.84 26.61
CA HIS A 5 1.54 41.46 26.26
C HIS A 5 0.81 41.20 24.93
N GLU A 6 1.52 41.39 23.82
CA GLU A 6 1.05 40.96 22.49
C GLU A 6 0.69 39.47 22.53
N LEU A 7 -0.61 39.19 22.58
CA LEU A 7 -1.17 37.88 22.31
C LEU A 7 -0.95 37.57 20.82
N LYS A 8 0.19 36.97 20.48
CA LYS A 8 0.40 36.38 19.15
C LYS A 8 -0.62 35.26 18.94
N MET A 9 -1.70 35.56 18.22
CA MET A 9 -2.65 34.56 17.72
C MET A 9 -1.98 33.76 16.60
N ASP A 10 -1.80 32.46 16.80
CA ASP A 10 -1.35 31.54 15.75
C ASP A 10 -2.52 31.23 14.80
N LEU A 11 -2.65 32.04 13.74
CA LEU A 11 -3.69 31.88 12.72
C LEU A 11 -3.23 30.90 11.64
N SER A 12 -4.09 29.93 11.34
CA SER A 12 -3.88 29.02 10.22
C SER A 12 -3.90 29.78 8.89
N ARG A 13 -3.19 29.21 7.89
CA ARG A 13 -3.18 29.74 6.52
C ARG A 13 -4.58 29.91 5.93
N ARG A 14 -5.56 29.08 6.33
CA ARG A 14 -6.94 29.16 5.84
C ARG A 14 -7.68 30.34 6.47
N GLU A 15 -7.52 30.59 7.77
CA GLU A 15 -8.14 31.71 8.48
C GLU A 15 -7.65 33.06 7.93
N ILE A 16 -6.35 33.18 7.65
CA ILE A 16 -5.78 34.37 7.01
C ILE A 16 -6.44 34.64 5.64
N ARG A 17 -6.74 33.59 4.87
CA ARG A 17 -7.41 33.71 3.56
C ARG A 17 -8.89 34.10 3.70
N VAL A 18 -9.57 33.63 4.76
CA VAL A 18 -10.94 34.05 5.09
C VAL A 18 -10.96 35.55 5.40
N LEU A 19 -10.02 36.04 6.22
CA LEU A 19 -9.91 37.46 6.55
C LEU A 19 -9.62 38.30 5.29
N LEU A 20 -8.73 37.83 4.41
CA LEU A 20 -8.48 38.49 3.12
C LEU A 20 -9.72 38.55 2.22
N LEU A 21 -10.53 37.49 2.21
CA LEU A 21 -11.79 37.49 1.45
C LEU A 21 -12.82 38.46 2.05
N HIS A 22 -12.87 38.57 3.38
CA HIS A 22 -13.72 39.53 4.08
C HIS A 22 -13.34 40.97 3.71
N GLU A 23 -12.05 41.34 3.85
CA GLU A 23 -11.55 42.67 3.47
C GLU A 23 -11.78 42.99 1.99
N PHE A 24 -11.64 41.99 1.11
CA PHE A 24 -11.95 42.13 -0.31
C PHE A 24 -13.43 42.45 -0.57
N ARG A 25 -14.35 41.83 0.19
CA ARG A 25 -15.81 42.12 0.08
C ARG A 25 -16.19 43.48 0.65
N LEU A 26 -15.44 43.98 1.63
CA LEU A 26 -15.59 45.36 2.13
C LEU A 26 -15.11 46.42 1.13
N GLY A 27 -14.43 46.02 0.05
CA GLY A 27 -13.95 46.92 -0.99
C GLY A 27 -12.61 47.59 -0.68
N HIS A 28 -11.91 47.14 0.37
CA HIS A 28 -10.58 47.64 0.71
C HIS A 28 -9.52 47.25 -0.34
N LYS A 29 -8.40 47.97 -0.37
CA LYS A 29 -7.26 47.60 -1.22
C LYS A 29 -6.42 46.51 -0.54
N ALA A 30 -5.68 45.71 -1.32
CA ALA A 30 -4.86 44.62 -0.78
C ALA A 30 -3.82 45.08 0.27
N THR A 31 -3.27 46.28 0.12
CA THR A 31 -2.33 46.89 1.08
C THR A 31 -3.01 47.28 2.38
N GLU A 32 -4.22 47.81 2.28
CA GLU A 32 -5.06 48.22 3.41
C GLU A 32 -5.54 46.99 4.19
N ALA A 33 -6.01 45.96 3.47
CA ALA A 33 -6.37 44.67 4.04
C ALA A 33 -5.19 44.02 4.80
N ALA A 34 -3.98 44.04 4.24
CA ALA A 34 -2.80 43.50 4.92
C ALA A 34 -2.49 44.25 6.21
N ASN A 35 -2.54 45.59 6.19
CA ASN A 35 -2.29 46.42 7.36
C ASN A 35 -3.38 46.25 8.43
N ASN A 36 -4.66 46.18 8.03
CA ASN A 36 -5.78 45.95 8.94
C ASN A 36 -5.66 44.59 9.64
N ILE A 37 -5.31 43.54 8.88
CA ILE A 37 -5.14 42.19 9.42
C ILE A 37 -3.93 42.13 10.35
N CYS A 38 -2.78 42.69 9.98
CA CYS A 38 -1.60 42.71 10.87
C CYS A 38 -1.82 43.56 12.13
N SER A 39 -2.55 44.68 12.02
CA SER A 39 -2.88 45.54 13.17
C SER A 39 -3.83 44.85 14.16
N THR A 40 -4.77 44.05 13.67
CA THR A 40 -5.79 43.39 14.51
C THR A 40 -5.38 42.03 15.05
N MET A 41 -4.59 41.28 14.28
CA MET A 41 -4.28 39.88 14.58
C MET A 41 -2.84 39.66 15.07
N GLY A 42 -1.93 40.62 14.83
CA GLY A 42 -0.52 40.56 15.23
C GLY A 42 0.45 40.97 14.12
N GLU A 43 1.59 41.56 14.52
CA GLU A 43 2.62 42.03 13.59
C GLU A 43 3.23 40.86 12.77
N ASP A 44 3.52 41.11 11.49
CA ASP A 44 4.13 40.18 10.52
C ASP A 44 3.35 38.88 10.18
N ILE A 45 2.06 38.78 10.51
CA ILE A 45 1.23 37.60 10.14
C ILE A 45 1.08 37.44 8.62
N LEU A 46 0.99 38.55 7.89
CA LEU A 46 0.72 38.54 6.46
C LEU A 46 1.59 39.56 5.72
N SER A 47 2.33 39.09 4.72
CA SER A 47 3.04 39.99 3.81
C SER A 47 2.06 40.66 2.83
N ILE A 48 2.32 41.93 2.49
CA ILE A 48 1.59 42.67 1.46
C ILE A 48 1.58 41.90 0.12
N ARG A 49 2.66 41.21 -0.22
CA ARG A 49 2.78 40.42 -1.45
C ARG A 49 1.81 39.24 -1.46
N THR A 50 1.62 38.58 -0.32
CA THR A 50 0.65 37.50 -0.15
C THR A 50 -0.78 38.04 -0.28
N ALA A 51 -1.09 39.18 0.34
CA ALA A 51 -2.39 39.83 0.21
C ALA A 51 -2.71 40.19 -1.26
N GLN A 52 -1.76 40.79 -1.98
CA GLN A 52 -1.90 41.11 -3.40
C GLN A 52 -2.15 39.87 -4.26
N HIS A 53 -1.42 38.77 -4.01
CA HIS A 53 -1.62 37.51 -4.72
C HIS A 53 -3.05 36.98 -4.56
N TRP A 54 -3.57 36.94 -3.33
CA TRP A 54 -4.94 36.50 -3.05
C TRP A 54 -5.99 37.44 -3.60
N PHE A 55 -5.79 38.76 -3.51
CA PHE A 55 -6.70 39.75 -4.10
C PHE A 55 -6.78 39.63 -5.62
N ASN A 56 -5.67 39.34 -6.29
CA ASN A 56 -5.69 39.07 -7.74
C ASN A 56 -6.48 37.80 -8.07
N ARG A 57 -6.36 36.75 -7.23
CA ARG A 57 -7.15 35.51 -7.36
C ARG A 57 -8.65 35.79 -7.16
N PHE A 58 -9.02 36.59 -6.17
CA PHE A 58 -10.43 36.98 -5.93
C PHE A 58 -11.00 37.83 -7.06
N LYS A 59 -10.21 38.76 -7.62
CA LYS A 59 -10.59 39.56 -8.80
C LYS A 59 -10.83 38.69 -10.04
N SER A 60 -10.11 37.58 -10.19
CA SER A 60 -10.37 36.59 -11.24
C SER A 60 -11.58 35.69 -10.99
N GLY A 61 -12.36 35.94 -9.93
CA GLY A 61 -13.57 35.19 -9.60
C GLY A 61 -13.33 33.88 -8.85
N ASN A 62 -12.08 33.54 -8.51
CA ASN A 62 -11.76 32.34 -7.75
C ASN A 62 -11.73 32.66 -6.25
N LEU A 63 -12.81 32.29 -5.55
CA LEU A 63 -12.98 32.49 -4.10
C LEU A 63 -12.62 31.25 -3.27
N GLU A 64 -11.98 30.24 -3.86
CA GLU A 64 -11.59 29.01 -3.18
C GLU A 64 -10.40 29.28 -2.26
N LEU A 65 -10.58 29.00 -0.97
CA LEU A 65 -9.61 29.33 0.09
C LEU A 65 -8.61 28.21 0.36
N ASP A 66 -8.88 27.01 -0.13
CA ASP A 66 -7.99 25.86 0.04
C ASP A 66 -6.87 25.89 -1.01
N ASP A 67 -5.72 25.32 -0.65
CA ASP A 67 -4.66 25.08 -1.63
C ASP A 67 -5.15 24.01 -2.61
N LEU A 68 -5.03 24.28 -3.91
CA LEU A 68 -5.23 23.24 -4.90
C LEU A 68 -4.24 22.09 -4.64
N PRO A 69 -4.60 20.84 -4.97
CA PRO A 69 -3.67 19.73 -4.92
C PRO A 69 -2.41 20.14 -5.69
N ARG A 70 -1.28 20.22 -4.98
CA ARG A 70 -0.02 20.55 -5.65
C ARG A 70 0.28 19.40 -6.60
N PRO A 71 0.56 19.67 -7.89
CA PRO A 71 1.13 18.64 -8.73
C PRO A 71 2.40 18.17 -8.04
N GLY A 72 2.40 16.91 -7.59
CA GLY A 72 3.58 16.32 -6.98
C GLY A 72 4.74 16.34 -7.97
N LYS A 73 5.95 15.99 -7.49
CA LYS A 73 7.06 15.72 -8.40
C LYS A 73 6.60 14.67 -9.42
N PRO A 74 6.71 14.92 -10.74
CA PRO A 74 6.39 13.93 -11.75
C PRO A 74 7.13 12.64 -11.45
N LEU A 75 6.38 11.55 -11.39
CA LEU A 75 6.93 10.23 -11.15
C LEU A 75 7.65 9.79 -12.43
N GLU A 76 8.97 9.79 -12.36
CA GLU A 76 9.88 9.58 -13.49
C GLU A 76 9.90 8.12 -14.03
N VAL A 77 9.16 7.19 -13.42
CA VAL A 77 9.13 5.79 -13.85
C VAL A 77 8.05 5.62 -14.92
N ASP A 78 8.41 5.01 -16.04
CA ASP A 78 7.45 4.58 -17.05
C ASP A 78 6.57 3.46 -16.47
N VAL A 79 5.36 3.85 -16.07
CA VAL A 79 4.39 2.97 -15.41
C VAL A 79 3.89 1.89 -16.36
N ASP A 80 3.78 2.19 -17.65
CA ASP A 80 3.26 1.24 -18.64
C ASP A 80 4.30 0.18 -18.97
N LEU A 81 5.57 0.57 -19.08
CA LEU A 81 6.68 -0.37 -19.17
C LEU A 81 6.78 -1.25 -17.92
N LEU A 82 6.64 -0.67 -16.71
CA LEU A 82 6.62 -1.44 -15.46
C LEU A 82 5.50 -2.48 -15.45
N LYS A 83 4.28 -2.12 -15.88
CA LYS A 83 3.16 -3.08 -15.97
C LYS A 83 3.47 -4.20 -16.95
N GLN A 84 3.98 -3.86 -18.14
CA GLN A 84 4.32 -4.84 -19.16
C GLN A 84 5.35 -5.86 -18.64
N LEU A 85 6.40 -5.40 -17.94
CA LEU A 85 7.40 -6.29 -17.37
C LEU A 85 6.82 -7.26 -16.33
N ILE A 86 5.91 -6.78 -15.47
CA ILE A 86 5.24 -7.60 -14.46
C ILE A 86 4.28 -8.63 -15.10
N GLU A 87 3.59 -8.25 -16.18
CA GLU A 87 2.71 -9.16 -16.92
C GLU A 87 3.49 -10.26 -17.63
N GLN A 88 4.67 -9.94 -18.16
CA GLN A 88 5.56 -10.91 -18.78
C GLN A 88 6.17 -11.88 -17.76
N ASP A 89 6.67 -11.37 -16.63
CA ASP A 89 7.15 -12.20 -15.53
C ASP A 89 6.87 -11.54 -14.16
N PRO A 90 5.86 -12.04 -13.42
CA PRO A 90 5.53 -11.49 -12.10
C PRO A 90 6.56 -11.87 -11.02
N ARG A 91 7.57 -12.68 -11.33
CA ARG A 91 8.62 -13.10 -10.39
C ARG A 91 9.85 -12.19 -10.39
N LEU A 92 9.88 -11.18 -11.27
CA LEU A 92 10.99 -10.23 -11.32
C LEU A 92 11.16 -9.49 -9.99
N THR A 93 12.40 -9.40 -9.53
CA THR A 93 12.72 -8.65 -8.31
C THR A 93 12.67 -7.16 -8.58
N SER A 94 12.41 -6.37 -7.54
CA SER A 94 12.44 -4.90 -7.61
C SER A 94 13.78 -4.35 -8.12
N ARG A 95 14.91 -5.03 -7.87
CA ARG A 95 16.22 -4.66 -8.41
C ARG A 95 16.34 -4.93 -9.92
N CYS A 96 15.87 -6.08 -10.39
CA CYS A 96 15.89 -6.40 -11.81
C CYS A 96 15.00 -5.43 -12.61
N LEU A 97 13.81 -5.14 -12.10
CA LEU A 97 12.93 -4.12 -12.67
C LEU A 97 13.59 -2.74 -12.69
N ALA A 98 14.32 -2.38 -11.62
CA ALA A 98 15.03 -1.11 -11.54
C ALA A 98 16.15 -0.98 -12.58
N GLU A 99 16.92 -2.05 -12.81
CA GLU A 99 17.94 -2.10 -13.86
C GLU A 99 17.32 -1.94 -15.26
N GLN A 100 16.24 -2.67 -15.55
CA GLN A 100 15.55 -2.59 -16.84
C GLN A 100 14.90 -1.22 -17.10
N LEU A 101 14.40 -0.57 -16.04
CA LEU A 101 13.79 0.76 -16.12
C LEU A 101 14.82 1.90 -16.03
N GLY A 102 16.08 1.60 -15.69
CA GLY A 102 17.12 2.62 -15.44
C GLY A 102 16.82 3.49 -14.21
N ARG A 103 16.18 2.93 -13.18
CA ARG A 103 15.70 3.64 -11.98
C ARG A 103 16.23 3.03 -10.70
N SER A 104 15.97 3.68 -9.56
CA SER A 104 16.31 3.10 -8.26
C SER A 104 15.29 2.05 -7.83
N HIS A 105 15.75 1.01 -7.13
CA HIS A 105 14.87 -0.05 -6.63
C HIS A 105 13.76 0.49 -5.71
N THR A 106 14.05 1.55 -4.93
CA THR A 106 13.08 2.21 -4.05
C THR A 106 11.99 2.91 -4.83
N ALA A 107 12.32 3.50 -5.99
CA ALA A 107 11.34 4.11 -6.86
C ALA A 107 10.41 3.04 -7.44
N VAL A 108 10.96 1.93 -7.92
CA VAL A 108 10.17 0.80 -8.43
C VAL A 108 9.25 0.22 -7.35
N GLU A 109 9.76 -0.03 -6.15
CA GLU A 109 8.96 -0.57 -5.04
C GLU A 109 7.81 0.37 -4.66
N LYS A 110 8.04 1.68 -4.64
CA LYS A 110 6.98 2.67 -4.42
C LYS A 110 5.88 2.56 -5.49
N HIS A 111 6.24 2.47 -6.76
CA HIS A 111 5.27 2.34 -7.86
C HIS A 111 4.52 1.00 -7.83
N LEU A 112 5.21 -0.10 -7.49
CA LEU A 112 4.56 -1.40 -7.30
C LEU A 112 3.47 -1.31 -6.22
N ASN A 113 3.76 -0.63 -5.11
CA ASN A 113 2.79 -0.40 -4.04
C ASN A 113 1.62 0.50 -4.49
N GLU A 114 1.88 1.57 -5.25
CA GLU A 114 0.85 2.44 -5.84
C GLU A 114 -0.05 1.69 -6.83
N LEU A 115 0.50 0.72 -7.56
CA LEU A 115 -0.23 -0.20 -8.43
C LEU A 115 -0.95 -1.34 -7.67
N GLY A 116 -0.85 -1.37 -6.34
CA GLY A 116 -1.44 -2.42 -5.50
C GLY A 116 -0.76 -3.79 -5.61
N LYS A 117 0.43 -3.86 -6.21
CA LYS A 117 1.21 -5.09 -6.30
C LYS A 117 1.87 -5.37 -4.95
N LYS A 118 1.79 -6.62 -4.51
CA LYS A 118 2.42 -7.09 -3.27
C LYS A 118 3.16 -8.39 -3.55
N TRP A 119 4.37 -8.51 -2.99
CA TRP A 119 5.13 -9.75 -3.10
C TRP A 119 4.41 -10.88 -2.35
N ARG A 120 4.21 -12.01 -3.04
CA ARG A 120 3.62 -13.23 -2.49
C ARG A 120 4.44 -14.43 -2.94
N TYR A 121 4.53 -15.45 -2.10
CA TYR A 121 5.12 -16.71 -2.51
C TYR A 121 4.21 -17.43 -3.52
N GLY A 122 4.82 -18.11 -4.48
CA GLY A 122 4.10 -19.04 -5.35
C GLY A 122 3.47 -20.17 -4.53
N VAL A 123 2.36 -20.70 -5.04
CA VAL A 123 1.69 -21.85 -4.42
C VAL A 123 2.39 -23.12 -4.89
N TRP A 124 2.80 -23.96 -3.94
CA TRP A 124 3.26 -25.32 -4.25
C TRP A 124 2.07 -26.16 -4.68
N ILE A 125 2.13 -26.70 -5.89
CA ILE A 125 1.16 -27.67 -6.39
C ILE A 125 1.74 -29.10 -6.24
N PRO A 126 0.92 -30.12 -5.93
CA PRO A 126 1.41 -31.48 -5.75
C PRO A 126 2.07 -32.09 -6.98
N HIS A 127 1.56 -31.78 -8.18
CA HIS A 127 2.04 -32.33 -9.44
C HIS A 127 1.64 -31.43 -10.62
N GLU A 128 2.47 -31.42 -11.66
CA GLU A 128 2.14 -30.79 -12.94
C GLU A 128 1.30 -31.78 -13.77
N LEU A 129 0.02 -31.48 -13.93
CA LEU A 129 -0.91 -32.37 -14.61
C LEU A 129 -0.82 -32.22 -16.13
N SER A 130 -0.88 -33.35 -16.85
CA SER A 130 -1.04 -33.33 -18.31
C SER A 130 -2.46 -32.89 -18.71
N PRO A 131 -2.68 -32.42 -19.95
CA PRO A 131 -4.01 -32.04 -20.43
C PRO A 131 -5.06 -33.16 -20.27
N HIS A 132 -4.65 -34.41 -20.50
CA HIS A 132 -5.51 -35.58 -20.30
C HIS A 132 -5.88 -35.78 -18.82
N GLN A 133 -4.91 -35.65 -17.90
CA GLN A 133 -5.17 -35.77 -16.46
C GLN A 133 -6.09 -34.65 -15.96
N LEU A 134 -5.95 -33.43 -16.48
CA LEU A 134 -6.85 -32.32 -16.18
C LEU A 134 -8.29 -32.63 -16.61
N GLN A 135 -8.47 -33.08 -17.86
CA GLN A 135 -9.78 -33.42 -18.38
C GLN A 135 -10.43 -34.55 -17.59
N HIS A 136 -9.70 -35.65 -17.36
CA HIS A 136 -10.19 -36.79 -16.59
C HIS A 136 -10.63 -36.39 -15.17
N ARG A 137 -9.88 -35.50 -14.51
CA ARG A 137 -10.27 -34.98 -13.18
C ARG A 137 -11.52 -34.11 -13.25
N ALA A 138 -11.65 -33.27 -14.28
CA ALA A 138 -12.85 -32.46 -14.48
C ALA A 138 -14.08 -33.33 -14.72
N ASP A 139 -13.96 -34.35 -15.58
CA ASP A 139 -15.03 -35.30 -15.89
C ASP A 139 -15.48 -36.06 -14.65
N ALA A 140 -14.53 -36.63 -13.88
CA ALA A 140 -14.85 -37.31 -12.63
C ALA A 140 -15.58 -36.41 -11.62
N CYS A 141 -15.17 -35.15 -11.50
CA CYS A 141 -15.85 -34.17 -10.64
C CYS A 141 -17.27 -33.84 -11.16
N MET A 142 -17.43 -33.67 -12.48
CA MET A 142 -18.73 -33.41 -13.10
C MET A 142 -19.67 -34.60 -12.92
N ASP A 143 -19.17 -35.82 -13.10
CA ASP A 143 -19.93 -37.06 -12.89
C ASP A 143 -20.38 -37.16 -11.44
N LEU A 144 -19.49 -36.97 -10.46
CA LEU A 144 -19.85 -36.97 -9.04
C LEU A 144 -20.92 -35.93 -8.70
N MET A 145 -20.78 -34.73 -9.26
CA MET A 145 -21.71 -33.62 -9.01
C MET A 145 -23.08 -33.83 -9.67
N THR A 146 -23.13 -34.48 -10.83
CA THR A 146 -24.38 -34.69 -11.59
C THR A 146 -25.13 -35.97 -11.20
N SER A 147 -24.40 -37.06 -10.94
CA SER A 147 -24.96 -38.34 -10.49
C SER A 147 -25.54 -38.27 -9.08
N HIS A 148 -24.99 -37.40 -8.24
CA HIS A 148 -25.40 -37.27 -6.85
C HIS A 148 -25.79 -35.82 -6.51
N ARG A 149 -26.88 -35.34 -7.12
CA ARG A 149 -27.38 -33.96 -6.96
C ARG A 149 -27.76 -33.58 -5.52
N ASN A 150 -27.96 -34.56 -4.65
CA ASN A 150 -28.13 -34.34 -3.21
C ASN A 150 -26.90 -34.89 -2.46
N TYR A 151 -26.54 -34.28 -1.33
CA TYR A 151 -25.37 -34.70 -0.53
C TYR A 151 -25.64 -35.93 0.35
N GLN A 152 -26.73 -36.67 0.13
CA GLN A 152 -27.14 -37.74 1.03
C GLN A 152 -26.19 -38.95 0.99
N TRP A 153 -25.55 -39.18 -0.16
CA TRP A 153 -24.53 -40.22 -0.35
C TRP A 153 -23.28 -40.00 0.51
N LEU A 154 -22.93 -38.76 0.84
CA LEU A 154 -21.78 -38.46 1.71
C LEU A 154 -21.93 -39.08 3.10
N ARG A 155 -23.16 -39.36 3.56
CA ARG A 155 -23.40 -40.04 4.84
C ARG A 155 -22.86 -41.47 4.89
N ASN A 156 -22.74 -42.09 3.71
CA ASN A 156 -22.27 -43.47 3.57
C ASN A 156 -20.86 -43.53 2.97
N LEU A 157 -20.23 -42.38 2.70
CA LEU A 157 -18.89 -42.32 2.15
C LEU A 157 -17.87 -42.70 3.24
N ILE A 158 -17.13 -43.77 2.99
CA ILE A 158 -15.99 -44.19 3.80
C ILE A 158 -14.73 -43.94 2.97
N THR A 159 -13.75 -43.25 3.53
CA THR A 159 -12.47 -42.95 2.86
C THR A 159 -11.30 -43.41 3.72
N GLY A 160 -10.33 -44.05 3.08
CA GLY A 160 -9.05 -44.38 3.68
C GLY A 160 -7.90 -43.65 2.99
N ASP A 161 -6.80 -43.46 3.72
CA ASP A 161 -5.53 -42.96 3.18
C ASP A 161 -4.36 -43.40 4.08
N GLU A 162 -3.15 -43.34 3.56
CA GLU A 162 -1.92 -43.67 4.27
C GLU A 162 -0.99 -42.48 4.34
N LYS A 163 -0.44 -42.22 5.53
CA LYS A 163 0.46 -41.09 5.75
C LYS A 163 1.66 -41.49 6.60
N TRP A 164 2.85 -41.18 6.10
CA TRP A 164 4.07 -41.23 6.91
C TRP A 164 4.06 -40.12 7.97
N VAL A 165 4.28 -40.52 9.23
CA VAL A 165 4.40 -39.63 10.39
C VAL A 165 5.78 -39.79 10.99
N LEU A 166 6.52 -38.67 11.09
CA LEU A 166 7.86 -38.64 11.70
C LEU A 166 7.74 -38.68 13.22
N TYR A 167 8.64 -39.40 13.90
CA TYR A 167 8.73 -39.40 15.37
C TYR A 167 9.11 -38.02 15.89
N ILE A 168 10.07 -37.37 15.24
CA ILE A 168 10.50 -36.01 15.53
C ILE A 168 10.31 -35.17 14.26
N ASN A 169 9.37 -34.22 14.32
CA ASN A 169 9.10 -33.29 13.23
C ASN A 169 9.76 -31.94 13.53
N TYR A 170 11.01 -31.78 13.09
CA TYR A 170 11.73 -30.50 13.22
C TYR A 170 11.05 -29.43 12.37
N THR A 171 10.56 -28.38 13.02
CA THR A 171 9.98 -27.21 12.34
C THR A 171 10.82 -25.99 12.66
N HIS A 172 11.23 -25.25 11.62
CA HIS A 172 11.90 -23.97 11.80
C HIS A 172 10.88 -22.99 12.39
N ARG A 173 11.05 -22.64 13.67
CA ARG A 173 10.20 -21.67 14.35
C ARG A 173 10.84 -20.29 14.30
N ARG A 174 10.01 -19.26 14.10
CA ARG A 174 10.45 -17.87 14.20
C ARG A 174 10.84 -17.56 15.64
N GLN A 175 11.89 -16.77 15.82
CA GLN A 175 12.42 -16.36 17.11
C GLN A 175 12.44 -14.82 17.17
N TRP A 176 12.07 -14.25 18.32
CA TRP A 176 12.20 -12.81 18.57
C TRP A 176 13.62 -12.51 19.04
N LEU A 177 14.38 -11.74 18.26
CA LEU A 177 15.78 -11.43 18.53
C LEU A 177 16.04 -9.95 18.26
N SER A 178 17.04 -9.38 18.92
CA SER A 178 17.49 -8.01 18.65
C SER A 178 18.24 -7.94 17.32
N SER A 179 18.32 -6.74 16.73
CA SER A 179 19.05 -6.50 15.49
C SER A 179 20.52 -6.95 15.62
N GLY A 180 21.01 -7.73 14.65
CA GLY A 180 22.38 -8.25 14.62
C GLY A 180 22.61 -9.56 15.37
N GLN A 181 21.63 -10.09 16.11
CA GLN A 181 21.77 -11.38 16.79
C GLN A 181 21.50 -12.57 15.84
N THR A 182 22.24 -13.67 16.05
CA THR A 182 22.01 -14.94 15.35
C THR A 182 21.00 -15.79 16.11
N GLY A 183 20.07 -16.42 15.40
CA GLY A 183 19.08 -17.30 16.02
C GLY A 183 19.67 -18.62 16.51
N VAL A 184 18.95 -19.25 17.44
CA VAL A 184 19.31 -20.58 17.94
C VAL A 184 19.25 -21.58 16.79
N ALA A 185 20.37 -22.26 16.54
CA ALA A 185 20.47 -23.25 15.48
C ALA A 185 19.54 -24.44 15.76
N THR A 186 18.84 -24.91 14.74
CA THR A 186 18.07 -26.16 14.77
C THR A 186 18.75 -27.15 13.85
N SER A 187 19.02 -28.36 14.35
CA SER A 187 19.62 -29.43 13.54
C SER A 187 18.69 -29.82 12.39
N LYS A 188 19.26 -29.99 11.19
CA LYS A 188 18.52 -30.56 10.06
C LYS A 188 18.20 -32.03 10.37
N ALA A 189 17.01 -32.48 9.99
CA ALA A 189 16.66 -33.90 10.07
C ALA A 189 17.57 -34.74 9.18
N ASP A 190 17.88 -35.96 9.62
CA ASP A 190 18.58 -36.95 8.80
C ASP A 190 17.78 -37.30 7.54
N LEU A 191 18.44 -37.86 6.53
CA LEU A 191 17.80 -38.26 5.27
C LEU A 191 16.77 -39.39 5.46
N HIS A 192 16.99 -40.24 6.47
CA HIS A 192 16.16 -41.39 6.82
C HIS A 192 15.72 -41.32 8.28
N PRO A 193 14.87 -40.34 8.63
CA PRO A 193 14.40 -40.18 10.00
C PRO A 193 13.44 -41.30 10.39
N GLU A 194 13.41 -41.63 11.68
CA GLU A 194 12.43 -42.57 12.21
C GLU A 194 11.00 -42.09 11.96
N LYS A 195 10.20 -42.97 11.38
CA LYS A 195 8.84 -42.70 10.95
C LYS A 195 7.98 -43.95 11.03
N ALA A 196 6.70 -43.73 11.31
CA ALA A 196 5.66 -44.76 11.23
C ALA A 196 4.70 -44.44 10.08
N MET A 197 4.11 -45.47 9.48
CA MET A 197 3.01 -45.30 8.53
C MET A 197 1.70 -45.42 9.30
N LEU A 198 0.91 -44.35 9.26
CA LEU A 198 -0.47 -44.37 9.75
C LEU A 198 -1.37 -44.69 8.56
N SER A 199 -2.16 -45.76 8.66
CA SER A 199 -3.17 -46.13 7.67
C SER A 199 -4.56 -46.03 8.29
N VAL A 200 -5.48 -45.35 7.62
CA VAL A 200 -6.90 -45.30 7.96
C VAL A 200 -7.67 -45.99 6.84
N TRP A 201 -8.58 -46.88 7.19
CA TRP A 201 -9.39 -47.67 6.25
C TRP A 201 -10.87 -47.55 6.61
#